data_AF-A0AAW0SYV0-F1
#
_entry.id   AF-A0AAW0SYV0-F1
#
_cell.length_a   1.000
_cell.length_b   1.000
_cell.length_c   1.000
_cell.angle_alpha   90.00
_cell.angle_beta   90.00
_cell.angle_gamma   90.00
#
_symmetry.space_group_name_H-M   'P 1'
#
loop_
_entity.id
_entity.type
_entity.pdbx_description
1 polymer ?
#
loop_
_entity_poly.entity_id
_entity_poly.type
_entity_poly.pdbx_seq_one_letter_code
_entity_poly.pdbx_strand_id
1 'polypeptide(L)'
;MAEMDEQERKVVNEFCHLLEKSKQLFNGLRDLPQYGHKQWQAYFGRTFDIYTKLWKFQQQHRQILDAKFGLKRWQIGEIASKIGQLYYHYYLRTSETNYLNEAFSFYAAIRGRAYYSRTNKEDRNVQMSDLMVKKLRYYARFIVVCLLLKRMKLVRDLVRELSKQIDEYTSAYEPEDQLEWSLVLAEIKSFIDADNTINVLDMDSNNIVLSHRLSTHNTPPVEKTSTMSLTLQEILIVGNCNDQVKFSELTIDMFRMLQTLEREP
;
A
#
# COMPACT_ATOMS: atom_id res chain seq x y z
N MET A 1 -15.22 11.44 -37.12
CA MET A 1 -15.14 10.40 -36.07
C MET A 1 -15.31 9.06 -36.77
N ALA A 2 -14.27 8.22 -36.82
CA ALA A 2 -14.43 6.88 -37.40
C ALA A 2 -15.37 6.08 -36.50
N GLU A 3 -16.41 5.47 -37.09
CA GLU A 3 -17.34 4.59 -36.40
C GLU A 3 -16.56 3.54 -35.58
N MET A 4 -16.94 3.38 -34.31
CA MET A 4 -16.32 2.39 -33.45
C MET A 4 -16.82 1.01 -33.85
N ASP A 5 -15.89 0.13 -34.20
CA ASP A 5 -16.16 -1.26 -34.58
C ASP A 5 -16.86 -1.98 -33.40
N GLU A 6 -17.73 -2.93 -33.72
CA GLU A 6 -18.52 -3.66 -32.73
C GLU A 6 -17.60 -4.44 -31.77
N GLN A 7 -16.45 -4.93 -32.26
CA GLN A 7 -15.46 -5.57 -31.42
C GLN A 7 -14.77 -4.59 -30.46
N GLU A 8 -14.43 -3.40 -30.93
CA GLU A 8 -13.85 -2.34 -30.09
C GLU A 8 -14.84 -1.91 -28.99
N ARG A 9 -16.11 -1.78 -29.33
CA ARG A 9 -17.20 -1.46 -28.39
C ARG A 9 -17.34 -2.50 -27.29
N LYS A 10 -17.30 -3.79 -27.65
CA LYS A 10 -17.31 -4.90 -26.68
C LYS A 10 -16.13 -4.84 -25.71
N VAL A 11 -14.93 -4.56 -26.22
CA VAL A 11 -13.72 -4.41 -25.38
C VAL A 11 -13.88 -3.26 -24.38
N VAL A 12 -14.38 -2.11 -24.82
CA VAL A 12 -14.61 -0.95 -23.95
C VAL A 12 -15.67 -1.26 -22.89
N ASN A 13 -16.79 -1.88 -23.26
CA ASN A 13 -17.86 -2.24 -22.33
C ASN A 13 -17.41 -3.26 -21.28
N GLU A 14 -16.67 -4.31 -21.68
CA GLU A 14 -16.11 -5.28 -20.73
C GLU A 14 -15.10 -4.62 -19.78
N PHE A 15 -14.27 -3.70 -20.27
CA PHE A 15 -13.36 -2.96 -19.41
C PHE A 15 -14.09 -2.11 -18.38
N CYS A 16 -15.15 -1.38 -18.79
CA CYS A 16 -16.00 -0.62 -17.88
C CYS A 16 -16.66 -1.52 -16.83
N HIS A 17 -17.19 -2.67 -17.25
CA HIS A 17 -17.80 -3.65 -16.35
C HIS A 17 -16.79 -4.17 -15.32
N LEU A 18 -15.59 -4.54 -15.75
CA LEU A 18 -14.51 -4.99 -14.85
C LEU A 18 -14.09 -3.89 -13.87
N LEU A 19 -13.99 -2.63 -14.34
CA LEU A 19 -13.69 -1.49 -13.47
C LEU A 19 -14.75 -1.29 -12.40
N GLU A 20 -16.03 -1.24 -12.77
CA GLU A 20 -17.13 -1.04 -11.82
C GLU A 20 -17.22 -2.19 -10.81
N LYS A 21 -17.18 -3.43 -11.30
CA LYS A 21 -17.21 -4.64 -10.46
C LYS A 21 -16.02 -4.70 -9.49
N SER A 22 -14.82 -4.32 -9.95
CA SER A 22 -13.63 -4.28 -9.09
C SER A 22 -13.79 -3.27 -7.95
N LYS A 23 -14.35 -2.08 -8.21
CA LYS A 23 -14.61 -1.04 -7.21
C LYS A 23 -15.66 -1.49 -6.19
N GLN A 24 -16.75 -2.10 -6.66
CA GLN A 24 -17.80 -2.62 -5.80
C GLN A 24 -17.24 -3.66 -4.81
N LEU A 25 -16.48 -4.63 -5.31
CA LEU A 25 -15.84 -5.65 -4.49
C LEU A 25 -14.79 -5.06 -3.54
N PHE A 26 -13.97 -4.12 -4.02
CA PHE A 26 -12.99 -3.45 -3.16
C PHE A 26 -13.64 -2.73 -1.98
N ASN A 27 -14.74 -2.01 -2.22
CA ASN A 27 -15.45 -1.31 -1.16
C ASN A 27 -16.04 -2.28 -0.14
N GLY A 28 -16.61 -3.40 -0.59
CA GLY A 28 -17.15 -4.43 0.30
C GLY A 28 -16.09 -5.07 1.20
N LEU A 29 -14.80 -5.11 0.81
CA LEU A 29 -13.72 -5.58 1.70
C LEU A 29 -13.50 -4.68 2.92
N ARG A 30 -13.79 -3.38 2.80
CA ARG A 30 -13.64 -2.43 3.92
C ARG A 30 -14.68 -2.68 5.01
N ASP A 31 -15.88 -3.08 4.61
CA ASP A 31 -17.02 -3.23 5.51
C ASP A 31 -17.05 -4.61 6.20
N LEU A 32 -16.13 -5.52 5.83
CA LEU A 32 -15.99 -6.83 6.47
C LEU A 32 -15.21 -6.72 7.79
N PRO A 33 -15.63 -7.47 8.84
CA PRO A 33 -14.88 -7.55 10.08
C PRO A 33 -13.41 -7.92 9.84
N GLN A 34 -12.51 -7.23 10.54
CA GLN A 34 -11.08 -7.53 10.49
C GLN A 34 -10.76 -8.89 11.12
N TYR A 35 -11.56 -9.30 12.11
CA TYR A 35 -11.37 -10.52 12.89
C TYR A 35 -12.67 -11.35 12.99
N GLY A 36 -12.56 -12.64 13.32
CA GLY A 36 -13.68 -13.44 13.82
C GLY A 36 -14.33 -14.44 12.85
N HIS A 37 -14.21 -14.30 11.52
CA HIS A 37 -14.77 -15.30 10.59
C HIS A 37 -14.01 -15.43 9.26
N LYS A 38 -13.73 -16.68 8.83
CA LYS A 38 -13.07 -17.03 7.54
C LYS A 38 -13.83 -16.62 6.27
N GLN A 39 -15.02 -16.02 6.39
CA GLN A 39 -15.81 -15.56 5.24
C GLN A 39 -15.09 -14.48 4.42
N TRP A 40 -14.15 -13.74 5.02
CA TRP A 40 -13.34 -12.75 4.32
C TRP A 40 -12.47 -13.35 3.21
N GLN A 41 -11.98 -14.59 3.37
CA GLN A 41 -11.04 -15.21 2.44
C GLN A 41 -11.67 -15.43 1.06
N ALA A 42 -12.89 -15.97 1.02
CA ALA A 42 -13.61 -16.18 -0.23
C ALA A 42 -13.99 -14.86 -0.92
N TYR A 43 -14.34 -13.84 -0.13
CA TYR A 43 -14.63 -12.50 -0.68
C TYR A 43 -13.35 -11.83 -1.21
N PHE A 44 -12.24 -11.95 -0.49
CA PHE A 44 -10.94 -11.47 -0.93
C PHE A 44 -10.50 -12.15 -2.23
N GLY A 45 -10.59 -13.48 -2.30
CA GLY A 45 -10.26 -14.24 -3.51
C GLY A 45 -11.02 -13.73 -4.74
N ARG A 46 -12.35 -13.57 -4.63
CA ARG A 46 -13.18 -12.99 -5.71
C ARG A 46 -12.75 -11.57 -6.10
N THR A 47 -12.41 -10.74 -5.11
CA THR A 47 -11.96 -9.37 -5.35
C THR A 47 -10.63 -9.36 -6.10
N PHE A 48 -9.68 -10.17 -5.63
CA PHE A 48 -8.36 -10.31 -6.21
C PHE A 48 -8.41 -10.86 -7.64
N ASP A 49 -9.26 -11.86 -7.90
CA ASP A 49 -9.47 -12.43 -9.23
C ASP A 49 -9.98 -11.40 -10.23
N ILE A 50 -10.95 -10.56 -9.82
CA ILE A 50 -11.48 -9.49 -10.68
C ILE A 50 -10.42 -8.43 -10.97
N TYR A 51 -9.62 -8.02 -9.98
CA TYR A 51 -8.50 -7.10 -10.21
C TYR A 51 -7.42 -7.69 -11.11
N THR A 52 -7.12 -8.99 -10.95
CA THR A 52 -6.16 -9.70 -11.81
C THR A 52 -6.68 -9.80 -13.25
N LYS A 53 -7.97 -10.12 -13.43
CA LYS A 53 -8.62 -10.13 -14.74
C LYS A 53 -8.57 -8.73 -15.37
N LEU A 54 -8.95 -7.69 -14.62
CA LEU A 54 -8.88 -6.30 -15.07
C LEU A 54 -7.46 -5.88 -15.48
N TRP A 55 -6.45 -6.23 -14.68
CA TRP A 55 -5.05 -5.92 -14.96
C TRP A 55 -4.55 -6.60 -16.24
N LYS A 56 -4.88 -7.86 -16.46
CA LYS A 56 -4.54 -8.58 -17.70
C LYS A 56 -5.30 -8.00 -18.90
N PHE A 57 -6.60 -7.74 -18.74
CA PHE A 57 -7.46 -7.22 -19.81
C PHE A 57 -6.94 -5.89 -20.38
N GLN A 58 -6.55 -4.96 -19.49
CA GLN A 58 -6.00 -3.67 -19.93
C GLN A 58 -4.59 -3.76 -20.55
N GLN A 59 -3.81 -4.81 -20.26
CA GLN A 59 -2.56 -5.05 -20.98
C GLN A 59 -2.81 -5.59 -22.38
N GLN A 60 -3.73 -6.56 -22.51
CA GLN A 60 -4.06 -7.22 -23.78
C GLN A 60 -4.73 -6.27 -24.78
N HIS A 61 -5.63 -5.41 -24.31
CA HIS A 61 -6.40 -4.51 -25.16
C HIS A 61 -5.93 -3.05 -25.11
N ARG A 62 -4.66 -2.82 -24.73
CA ARG A 62 -4.10 -1.48 -24.47
C ARG A 62 -4.39 -0.47 -25.58
N GLN A 63 -4.14 -0.84 -26.83
CA GLN A 63 -4.24 0.05 -27.98
C GLN A 63 -5.69 0.53 -28.18
N ILE A 64 -6.65 -0.38 -28.08
CA ILE A 64 -8.09 -0.07 -28.21
C ILE A 64 -8.54 0.81 -27.04
N LEU A 65 -8.13 0.49 -25.81
CA LEU A 65 -8.50 1.27 -24.63
C LEU A 65 -7.91 2.68 -24.65
N ASP A 66 -6.71 2.87 -25.19
CA ASP A 66 -6.12 4.20 -25.36
C ASP A 66 -6.88 5.01 -26.41
N ALA A 67 -7.12 4.44 -27.60
CA ALA A 67 -7.75 5.13 -28.71
C ALA A 67 -9.26 5.38 -28.56
N LYS A 68 -10.00 4.43 -27.97
CA LYS A 68 -11.49 4.45 -27.93
C LYS A 68 -12.06 4.78 -26.56
N PHE A 69 -11.46 4.25 -25.48
CA PHE A 69 -11.87 4.57 -24.10
C PHE A 69 -11.14 5.82 -23.56
N GLY A 70 -9.97 6.17 -24.10
CA GLY A 70 -9.15 7.27 -23.59
C GLY A 70 -8.38 6.91 -22.31
N LEU A 71 -7.96 5.65 -22.17
CA LEU A 71 -7.29 5.13 -20.98
C LEU A 71 -5.99 5.87 -20.67
N LYS A 72 -5.99 6.67 -19.60
CA LYS A 72 -4.83 7.46 -19.18
C LYS A 72 -3.85 6.65 -18.34
N ARG A 73 -2.58 7.05 -18.36
CA ARG A 73 -1.51 6.42 -17.57
C ARG A 73 -1.83 6.37 -16.07
N TRP A 74 -2.40 7.44 -15.53
CA TRP A 74 -2.74 7.49 -14.10
C TRP A 74 -3.84 6.50 -13.73
N GLN A 75 -4.80 6.21 -14.62
CA GLN A 75 -5.84 5.19 -14.37
C GLN A 75 -5.22 3.79 -14.25
N ILE A 76 -4.18 3.50 -15.05
CA ILE A 76 -3.40 2.26 -14.90
C ILE A 76 -2.68 2.24 -13.54
N GLY A 77 -2.11 3.38 -13.16
CA GLY A 77 -1.50 3.57 -11.85
C GLY A 77 -2.48 3.33 -10.70
N GLU A 78 -3.74 3.74 -10.84
CA GLU A 78 -4.78 3.46 -9.84
C GLU A 78 -5.11 1.98 -9.73
N ILE A 79 -5.23 1.26 -10.85
CA ILE A 79 -5.45 -0.20 -10.83
C ILE A 79 -4.27 -0.88 -10.13
N ALA A 80 -3.03 -0.51 -10.48
CA ALA A 80 -1.83 -1.03 -9.82
C ALA A 80 -1.81 -0.69 -8.32
N SER A 81 -2.20 0.53 -7.93
CA SER A 81 -2.24 0.97 -6.54
C SER A 81 -3.27 0.18 -5.73
N LYS A 82 -4.41 -0.18 -6.34
CA LYS A 82 -5.44 -1.01 -5.73
C LYS A 82 -5.00 -2.46 -5.56
N ILE A 83 -4.27 -3.03 -6.52
CA ILE A 83 -3.69 -4.36 -6.36
C ILE A 83 -2.65 -4.37 -5.24
N GLY A 84 -1.78 -3.36 -5.17
CA GLY A 84 -0.85 -3.18 -4.05
C GLY A 84 -1.56 -3.07 -2.69
N GLN A 85 -2.71 -2.37 -2.64
CA GLN A 85 -3.57 -2.32 -1.44
C GLN A 85 -4.12 -3.69 -1.06
N LEU A 86 -4.56 -4.51 -2.02
CA LEU A 86 -5.07 -5.86 -1.73
C LEU A 86 -3.98 -6.75 -1.13
N TYR A 87 -2.77 -6.72 -1.69
CA TYR A 87 -1.63 -7.44 -1.13
C TYR A 87 -1.30 -6.99 0.30
N TYR A 88 -1.28 -5.68 0.53
CA TYR A 88 -1.07 -5.12 1.86
C TYR A 88 -2.16 -5.53 2.86
N HIS A 89 -3.44 -5.48 2.45
CA HIS A 89 -4.55 -5.92 3.31
C HIS A 89 -4.50 -7.42 3.62
N TYR A 90 -4.04 -8.24 2.67
CA TYR A 90 -3.86 -9.66 2.92
C TYR A 90 -2.73 -9.90 3.93
N TYR A 91 -1.59 -9.21 3.76
CA TYR A 91 -0.51 -9.20 4.74
C TYR A 91 -0.99 -8.81 6.14
N LEU A 92 -1.79 -7.75 6.29
CA LEU A 92 -2.33 -7.35 7.61
C LEU A 92 -3.17 -8.44 8.29
N ARG A 93 -3.75 -9.37 7.51
CA ARG A 93 -4.58 -10.47 8.04
C ARG A 93 -3.81 -11.77 8.26
N THR A 94 -2.67 -11.97 7.59
CA THR A 94 -1.91 -13.23 7.63
C THR A 94 -0.52 -13.10 8.23
N SER A 95 0.00 -11.87 8.35
CA SER A 95 1.38 -11.55 8.72
C SER A 95 2.42 -12.19 7.78
N GLU A 96 2.01 -12.62 6.58
CA GLU A 96 2.91 -13.22 5.59
C GLU A 96 3.61 -12.13 4.76
N THR A 97 4.91 -11.98 5.00
CA THR A 97 5.75 -10.91 4.43
C THR A 97 5.94 -11.01 2.91
N ASN A 98 5.67 -12.16 2.29
CA ASN A 98 5.65 -12.31 0.84
C ASN A 98 4.64 -11.36 0.19
N TYR A 99 3.44 -11.22 0.76
CA TYR A 99 2.44 -10.29 0.24
C TYR A 99 2.81 -8.82 0.48
N LEU A 100 3.56 -8.52 1.54
CA LEU A 100 4.12 -7.18 1.74
C LEU A 100 5.15 -6.84 0.64
N ASN A 101 5.97 -7.81 0.23
CA ASN A 101 6.89 -7.65 -0.91
C ASN A 101 6.16 -7.50 -2.25
N GLU A 102 5.04 -8.19 -2.46
CA GLU A 102 4.20 -7.97 -3.64
C GLU A 102 3.60 -6.56 -3.67
N ALA A 103 3.07 -6.08 -2.53
CA ALA A 103 2.59 -4.70 -2.40
C ALA A 103 3.69 -3.68 -2.73
N PHE A 104 4.90 -3.92 -2.22
CA PHE A 104 6.09 -3.12 -2.55
C PHE A 104 6.38 -3.11 -4.05
N SER A 105 6.36 -4.28 -4.71
CA SER A 105 6.62 -4.41 -6.14
C SER A 105 5.65 -3.56 -6.98
N PHE A 106 4.36 -3.57 -6.64
CA PHE A 106 3.37 -2.72 -7.31
C PHE A 106 3.62 -1.22 -7.08
N TYR A 107 3.92 -0.81 -5.85
CA TYR A 107 4.19 0.61 -5.56
C TYR A 107 5.50 1.12 -6.16
N ALA A 108 6.55 0.30 -6.16
CA ALA A 108 7.81 0.59 -6.82
C ALA A 108 7.64 0.68 -8.35
N ALA A 109 6.84 -0.23 -8.93
CA ALA A 109 6.46 -0.20 -10.34
C ALA A 109 5.71 1.09 -10.72
N ILE A 110 4.86 1.62 -9.84
CA ILE A 110 4.15 2.88 -10.06
C ILE A 110 5.11 4.06 -10.11
N ARG A 111 6.06 4.12 -9.16
CA ARG A 111 7.11 5.15 -9.12
C ARG A 111 8.00 5.07 -10.35
N GLY A 112 8.55 3.89 -10.65
CA GLY A 112 9.50 3.68 -11.74
C GLY A 112 8.92 3.96 -13.13
N ARG A 113 7.61 3.74 -13.33
CA ARG A 113 6.91 4.05 -14.59
C ARG A 113 6.26 5.43 -14.60
N ALA A 114 6.36 6.19 -13.51
CA ALA A 114 5.78 7.52 -13.38
C ALA A 114 4.30 7.58 -13.81
N TYR A 115 3.44 6.66 -13.35
CA TYR A 115 2.02 6.63 -13.76
C TYR A 115 1.26 7.92 -13.38
N TYR A 116 1.70 8.61 -12.32
CA TYR A 116 1.15 9.89 -11.88
C TYR A 116 1.92 11.12 -12.41
N SER A 117 2.73 10.96 -13.47
CA SER A 117 3.32 12.10 -14.17
C SER A 117 2.24 12.88 -14.92
N ARG A 118 2.38 14.21 -14.95
CA ARG A 118 1.44 15.08 -15.69
C ARG A 118 1.61 14.83 -17.19
N THR A 119 0.52 14.52 -17.89
CA THR A 119 0.56 14.32 -19.35
C THR A 119 -0.07 15.44 -20.17
N ASN A 120 -0.52 16.56 -19.59
CA ASN A 120 -0.77 17.82 -20.33
C ASN A 120 -1.07 19.00 -19.38
N LYS A 121 -0.75 20.22 -19.80
CA LYS A 121 -0.93 21.49 -19.03
C LYS A 121 -2.36 22.05 -19.07
N GLU A 122 -3.29 21.42 -19.80
CA GLU A 122 -4.60 21.99 -20.12
C GLU A 122 -5.75 21.56 -19.20
N ASP A 123 -5.57 20.55 -18.34
CA ASP A 123 -6.63 20.07 -17.43
C ASP A 123 -6.49 20.64 -16.01
N ARG A 124 -6.58 21.97 -15.86
CA ARG A 124 -6.73 22.62 -14.53
C ARG A 124 -8.18 22.54 -14.02
N ASN A 125 -8.74 21.33 -14.02
CA ASN A 125 -10.13 21.07 -13.61
C ASN A 125 -10.17 20.26 -12.31
N VAL A 126 -11.35 20.19 -11.68
CA VAL A 126 -11.67 19.40 -10.45
C VAL A 126 -11.10 17.97 -10.51
N GLN A 127 -11.11 17.34 -11.69
CA GLN A 127 -10.58 15.99 -11.93
C GLN A 127 -9.07 15.86 -11.64
N MET A 128 -8.31 16.95 -11.76
CA MET A 128 -6.87 16.98 -11.47
C MET A 128 -6.59 17.12 -9.96
N SER A 129 -7.47 17.79 -9.21
CA SER A 129 -7.41 17.81 -7.74
C SER A 129 -7.61 16.39 -7.17
N ASP A 130 -8.64 15.67 -7.63
CA ASP A 130 -8.88 14.26 -7.28
C ASP A 130 -7.68 13.36 -7.60
N LEU A 131 -7.03 13.59 -8.74
CA LEU A 131 -5.84 12.86 -9.13
C LEU A 131 -4.66 13.12 -8.18
N MET A 132 -4.48 14.36 -7.74
CA MET A 132 -3.45 14.71 -6.77
C MET A 132 -3.71 14.02 -5.43
N VAL A 133 -4.94 14.03 -4.92
CA VAL A 133 -5.31 13.29 -3.71
C VAL A 133 -5.00 11.80 -3.83
N LYS A 134 -5.31 11.18 -4.98
CA LYS A 134 -4.96 9.77 -5.25
C LYS A 134 -3.46 9.53 -5.23
N LYS A 135 -2.67 10.45 -5.79
CA LYS A 135 -1.21 10.42 -5.79
C LYS A 135 -0.64 10.54 -4.37
N LEU A 136 -1.15 11.47 -3.56
CA LEU A 136 -0.74 11.65 -2.16
C LEU A 136 -1.04 10.39 -1.33
N ARG A 137 -2.25 9.83 -1.47
CA ARG A 137 -2.63 8.56 -0.83
C ARG A 137 -1.76 7.39 -1.29
N TYR A 138 -1.32 7.37 -2.55
CA TYR A 138 -0.35 6.37 -3.03
C TYR A 138 1.00 6.50 -2.30
N TYR A 139 1.54 7.70 -2.18
CA TYR A 139 2.80 7.95 -1.47
C TYR A 139 2.72 7.52 -0.01
N ALA A 140 1.66 7.90 0.71
CA ALA A 140 1.46 7.51 2.10
C ALA A 140 1.47 5.98 2.26
N ARG A 141 0.75 5.24 1.41
CA ARG A 141 0.75 3.76 1.44
C ARG A 141 2.11 3.16 1.09
N PHE A 142 2.83 3.75 0.13
CA PHE A 142 4.13 3.25 -0.25
C PHE A 142 5.15 3.45 0.88
N ILE A 143 5.09 4.58 1.59
CA ILE A 143 5.91 4.85 2.77
C ILE A 143 5.64 3.80 3.86
N VAL A 144 4.38 3.50 4.17
CA VAL A 144 4.02 2.44 5.16
C VAL A 144 4.66 1.10 4.78
N VAL A 145 4.52 0.67 3.53
CA VAL A 145 5.11 -0.60 3.07
C VAL A 145 6.65 -0.57 3.16
N CYS A 146 7.29 0.56 2.83
CA CYS A 146 8.73 0.69 2.95
C CYS A 146 9.22 0.70 4.40
N LEU A 147 8.46 1.30 5.32
CA LEU A 147 8.73 1.26 6.77
C LEU A 147 8.68 -0.19 7.27
N LEU A 148 7.60 -0.91 6.94
CA LEU A 148 7.43 -2.31 7.37
C LEU A 148 8.53 -3.23 6.82
N LEU A 149 9.05 -2.96 5.62
CA LEU A 149 10.18 -3.67 5.02
C LEU A 149 11.57 -3.13 5.45
N LYS A 150 11.65 -2.20 6.42
CA LYS A 150 12.88 -1.52 6.87
C LYS A 150 13.72 -0.90 5.73
N ARG A 151 13.10 -0.49 4.62
CA ARG A 151 13.79 0.17 3.48
C ARG A 151 13.98 1.67 3.74
N MET A 152 14.68 2.03 4.82
CA MET A 152 14.73 3.40 5.34
C MET A 152 15.33 4.44 4.39
N LYS A 153 16.28 4.05 3.53
CA LYS A 153 16.80 4.95 2.47
C LYS A 153 15.67 5.39 1.54
N LEU A 154 14.85 4.44 1.09
CA LEU A 154 13.72 4.71 0.21
C LEU A 154 12.61 5.47 0.94
N VAL A 155 12.36 5.18 2.22
CA VAL A 155 11.42 5.96 3.05
C VAL A 155 11.80 7.44 3.02
N ARG A 156 13.08 7.78 3.28
CA ARG A 156 13.54 9.18 3.25
C ARG A 156 13.32 9.85 1.88
N ASP A 157 13.59 9.13 0.80
CA ASP A 157 13.37 9.65 -0.55
C ASP A 157 11.87 9.90 -0.83
N LEU A 158 11.00 8.94 -0.44
CA LEU A 158 9.55 9.07 -0.61
C LEU A 158 8.95 10.19 0.24
N VAL A 159 9.45 10.44 1.45
CA VAL A 159 9.00 11.55 2.31
C VAL A 159 9.33 12.90 1.67
N ARG A 160 10.53 13.06 1.09
CA ARG A 160 10.89 14.27 0.35
C ARG A 160 10.00 14.47 -0.87
N GLU A 161 9.74 13.40 -1.62
CA GLU A 161 8.83 13.44 -2.77
C GLU A 161 7.39 13.80 -2.35
N LEU A 162 6.88 13.19 -1.27
CA LEU A 162 5.55 13.50 -0.74
C LEU A 162 5.44 14.97 -0.32
N SER A 163 6.44 15.50 0.40
CA SER A 163 6.48 16.93 0.76
C SER A 163 6.32 17.82 -0.47
N LYS A 164 7.12 17.57 -1.51
CA LYS A 164 7.02 18.32 -2.78
C LYS A 164 5.63 18.20 -3.42
N GLN A 165 5.01 17.02 -3.36
CA GLN A 165 3.67 16.82 -3.90
C GLN A 165 2.58 17.55 -3.11
N ILE A 166 2.72 17.65 -1.79
CA ILE A 166 1.82 18.43 -0.93
C ILE A 166 1.97 19.92 -1.23
N ASP A 167 3.20 20.41 -1.39
CA ASP A 167 3.47 21.81 -1.75
C ASP A 167 2.86 22.15 -3.13
N GLU A 168 3.05 21.27 -4.12
CA GLU A 168 2.44 21.41 -5.45
C GLU A 168 0.91 21.34 -5.42
N TYR A 169 0.32 20.52 -4.56
CA TYR A 169 -1.14 20.41 -4.40
C TYR A 169 -1.72 21.66 -3.73
N THR A 170 -1.08 22.12 -2.66
CA THR A 170 -1.49 23.30 -1.90
C THR A 170 -1.43 24.57 -2.76
N SER A 171 -0.28 24.79 -3.40
CA SER A 171 -0.05 25.99 -4.22
C SER A 171 -0.90 26.04 -5.49
N ALA A 172 -1.33 24.89 -6.03
CA ALA A 172 -2.09 24.85 -7.28
C ALA A 172 -3.60 24.89 -7.09
N TYR A 173 -4.13 24.44 -5.95
CA TYR A 173 -5.57 24.22 -5.77
C TYR A 173 -6.18 24.85 -4.51
N GLU A 174 -5.36 25.37 -3.57
CA GLU A 174 -5.82 25.92 -2.28
C GLU A 174 -6.91 25.06 -1.61
N PRO A 175 -6.66 23.74 -1.41
CA PRO A 175 -7.71 22.81 -1.03
C PRO A 175 -8.02 22.89 0.47
N GLU A 176 -9.26 22.60 0.84
CA GLU A 176 -9.70 22.60 2.24
C GLU A 176 -8.95 21.57 3.09
N ASP A 177 -8.49 20.47 2.48
CA ASP A 177 -7.76 19.36 3.14
C ASP A 177 -6.24 19.59 3.27
N GLN A 178 -5.72 20.79 2.94
CA GLN A 178 -4.28 21.09 3.00
C GLN A 178 -3.66 20.85 4.39
N LEU A 179 -4.42 21.16 5.46
CA LEU A 179 -3.96 20.99 6.83
C LEU A 179 -3.85 19.51 7.19
N GLU A 180 -4.79 18.68 6.73
CA GLU A 180 -4.75 17.22 6.94
C GLU A 180 -3.51 16.61 6.30
N TRP A 181 -3.17 16.99 5.07
CA TRP A 181 -1.97 16.50 4.40
C TRP A 181 -0.67 16.96 5.06
N SER A 182 -0.66 18.18 5.59
CA SER A 182 0.46 18.71 6.37
C SER A 182 0.65 17.92 7.66
N LEU A 183 -0.45 17.58 8.34
CA LEU A 183 -0.44 16.72 9.54
C LEU A 183 0.07 15.32 9.20
N VAL A 184 -0.40 14.69 8.12
CA VAL A 184 0.11 13.38 7.67
C VAL A 184 1.62 13.41 7.45
N LEU A 185 2.15 14.45 6.82
CA LEU A 185 3.60 14.59 6.62
C LEU A 185 4.35 14.77 7.96
N ALA A 186 3.79 15.53 8.90
CA ALA A 186 4.36 15.72 10.23
C ALA A 186 4.38 14.40 11.01
N GLU A 187 3.27 13.64 11.00
CA GLU A 187 3.18 12.30 11.63
C GLU A 187 4.25 11.35 11.10
N ILE A 188 4.47 11.31 9.77
CA ILE A 188 5.52 10.47 9.18
C ILE A 188 6.91 10.86 9.69
N LYS A 189 7.21 12.16 9.75
CA LYS A 189 8.50 12.66 10.23
C LYS A 189 8.70 12.32 11.70
N SER A 190 7.71 12.61 12.54
CA SER A 190 7.73 12.28 13.97
C SER A 190 7.88 10.78 14.20
N PHE A 191 7.23 9.94 13.38
CA PHE A 191 7.35 8.48 13.44
C PHE A 191 8.78 8.01 13.13
N ILE A 192 9.40 8.53 12.07
CA ILE A 192 10.79 8.21 11.72
C ILE A 192 11.75 8.68 12.81
N ASP A 193 11.54 9.87 13.36
CA ASP A 193 12.39 10.40 14.43
C ASP A 193 12.27 9.54 15.70
N ALA A 194 11.04 9.14 16.06
CA ALA A 194 10.79 8.27 17.21
C ALA A 194 11.39 6.86 17.05
N ASP A 195 11.45 6.31 15.83
CA ASP A 195 12.11 5.04 15.56
C ASP A 195 13.64 5.13 15.76
N ASN A 196 14.24 6.26 15.39
CA ASN A 196 15.69 6.50 15.46
C ASN A 196 16.20 7.00 16.82
N THR A 197 15.38 7.00 17.87
CA THR A 197 15.80 7.47 19.21
C THR A 197 16.95 6.64 19.80
N ILE A 198 17.05 5.35 19.44
CA ILE A 198 18.10 4.45 19.92
C ILE A 198 18.92 3.97 18.73
N ASN A 199 20.16 4.45 18.65
CA ASN A 199 21.14 3.95 17.69
C ASN A 199 21.98 2.86 18.33
N VAL A 200 21.95 1.67 17.74
CA VAL A 200 22.85 0.57 18.13
C VAL A 200 24.11 0.71 17.28
N LEU A 201 25.24 0.83 17.95
CA LEU A 201 26.54 0.96 17.30
C LEU A 201 27.33 -0.35 17.42
N ASP A 202 28.09 -0.71 16.39
CA ASP A 202 29.10 -1.76 16.50
C ASP A 202 30.35 -1.25 17.26
N MET A 203 31.36 -2.11 17.40
CA MET A 203 32.62 -1.72 18.05
C MET A 203 33.38 -0.61 17.32
N ASP A 204 33.09 -0.42 16.03
CA ASP A 204 33.69 0.60 15.17
C ASP A 204 32.82 1.87 15.08
N SER A 205 31.79 1.99 15.93
CA SER A 205 30.83 3.11 15.95
C SER A 205 29.98 3.25 14.68
N ASN A 206 29.82 2.18 13.89
CA ASN A 206 28.87 2.16 12.78
C ASN A 206 27.46 1.82 13.28
N ASN A 207 26.45 2.47 12.71
CA ASN A 207 25.05 2.14 12.97
C ASN A 207 24.71 0.73 12.49
N ILE A 208 24.27 -0.14 13.40
CA ILE A 208 23.72 -1.46 13.11
C ILE A 208 22.20 -1.38 13.12
N VAL A 209 21.57 -1.90 12.07
CA VAL A 209 20.13 -2.18 12.08
C VAL A 209 19.93 -3.56 12.68
N LEU A 210 19.47 -3.61 13.93
CA LEU A 210 19.04 -4.87 14.53
C LEU A 210 17.72 -5.33 13.87
N SER A 211 17.71 -6.58 13.42
CA SER A 211 16.49 -7.32 13.06
C SER A 211 16.35 -8.46 14.06
N HIS A 212 15.21 -8.51 14.74
CA HIS A 212 14.88 -9.59 15.66
C HIS A 212 13.87 -10.56 15.04
N ARG A 213 13.53 -10.38 13.75
CA ARG A 213 12.59 -11.23 13.02
C ARG A 213 12.95 -12.70 13.17
N LEU A 214 11.93 -13.53 13.35
CA LEU A 214 12.09 -14.95 13.53
C LEU A 214 12.50 -15.59 12.20
N SER A 215 13.76 -16.02 12.11
CA SER A 215 14.35 -16.78 11.02
C SER A 215 14.52 -18.25 11.44
N THR A 216 14.77 -19.12 10.46
CA THR A 216 15.11 -20.53 10.73
C THR A 216 16.33 -20.70 11.65
N HIS A 217 17.19 -19.68 11.74
CA HIS A 217 18.43 -19.71 12.53
C HIS A 217 18.25 -19.24 13.99
N ASN A 218 17.24 -18.41 14.28
CA ASN A 218 17.01 -17.85 15.62
C ASN A 218 15.68 -18.29 16.25
N THR A 219 14.86 -19.05 15.52
CA THR A 219 13.61 -19.62 16.06
C THR A 219 13.96 -20.79 16.99
N PRO A 220 13.51 -20.78 18.26
CA PRO A 220 13.75 -21.88 19.18
C PRO A 220 13.20 -23.21 18.62
N PRO A 221 13.95 -24.33 18.72
CA PRO A 221 13.46 -25.62 18.26
C PRO A 221 12.25 -26.05 19.08
N VAL A 222 11.20 -26.53 18.40
CA VAL A 222 10.02 -27.10 19.05
C VAL A 222 10.33 -28.54 19.44
N GLU A 223 10.39 -28.83 20.75
CA GLU A 223 10.52 -30.20 21.24
C GLU A 223 9.24 -30.99 20.95
N LYS A 224 9.36 -31.99 20.06
CA LYS A 224 8.26 -32.91 19.73
C LYS A 224 8.21 -34.06 20.73
N THR A 225 7.84 -33.77 21.99
CA THR A 225 7.56 -34.82 22.98
C THR A 225 6.10 -35.24 22.89
N SER A 226 5.81 -36.51 23.18
CA SER A 226 4.46 -37.11 23.12
C SER A 226 3.43 -36.40 24.02
N THR A 227 3.91 -35.58 24.96
CA THR A 227 3.14 -34.80 25.94
C THR A 227 3.01 -33.31 25.59
N MET A 228 3.68 -32.82 24.54
CA MET A 228 3.60 -31.44 24.07
C MET A 228 2.52 -31.31 22.99
N SER A 229 1.28 -31.07 23.40
CA SER A 229 0.19 -30.61 22.52
C SER A 229 0.04 -29.09 22.65
N LEU A 230 0.81 -28.31 21.90
CA LEU A 230 0.71 -26.84 21.93
C LEU A 230 -0.62 -26.36 21.33
N THR A 231 -1.40 -25.59 22.10
CA THR A 231 -2.58 -24.84 21.63
C THR A 231 -2.87 -23.59 22.47
N LEU A 232 -2.42 -22.42 22.01
CA LEU A 232 -3.08 -21.10 22.05
C LEU A 232 -2.38 -20.27 20.96
N GLN A 233 -3.12 -19.66 20.03
CA GLN A 233 -2.47 -19.10 18.84
C GLN A 233 -2.21 -17.59 18.88
N GLU A 234 -3.13 -16.76 19.38
CA GLU A 234 -2.89 -15.31 19.45
C GLU A 234 -3.55 -14.67 20.68
N ILE A 235 -2.78 -13.92 21.48
CA ILE A 235 -3.26 -12.71 22.17
C ILE A 235 -2.09 -11.71 22.21
N LEU A 236 -2.32 -10.50 21.70
CA LEU A 236 -1.43 -9.36 21.84
C LEU A 236 -2.24 -8.21 22.46
N ILE A 237 -1.92 -7.81 23.70
CA ILE A 237 -2.46 -6.60 24.32
C ILE A 237 -1.30 -5.68 24.63
N VAL A 238 -1.24 -4.57 23.90
CA VAL A 238 -0.19 -3.56 24.04
C VAL A 238 -0.91 -2.27 24.37
N GLY A 239 -0.73 -1.83 25.61
CA GLY A 239 -1.25 -0.56 26.10
C GLY A 239 -0.17 0.49 25.98
N ASN A 240 -0.55 1.65 25.44
CA ASN A 240 0.37 2.76 25.31
C ASN A 240 -0.38 4.09 25.39
N CYS A 241 0.29 5.11 25.93
CA CYS A 241 -0.31 6.39 26.33
C CYS A 241 -1.18 7.02 25.22
N ASN A 242 -2.15 7.86 25.58
CA ASN A 242 -3.05 8.48 24.60
C ASN A 242 -2.30 9.22 23.48
N ASP A 243 -1.13 9.78 23.77
CA ASP A 243 -0.35 10.64 22.86
C ASP A 243 0.84 9.89 22.22
N GLN A 244 0.59 8.66 21.81
CA GLN A 244 1.54 7.85 21.05
C GLN A 244 1.90 8.43 19.68
N VAL A 245 3.19 8.41 19.37
CA VAL A 245 3.63 8.65 17.99
C VAL A 245 3.12 7.51 17.10
N LYS A 246 2.35 7.87 16.09
CA LYS A 246 1.79 6.96 15.10
C LYS A 246 1.86 7.58 13.72
N PHE A 247 1.80 6.71 12.72
CA PHE A 247 1.56 7.10 11.35
C PHE A 247 0.55 6.12 10.75
N SER A 248 -0.55 6.64 10.18
CA SER A 248 -1.70 5.81 9.81
C SER A 248 -2.24 5.08 11.05
N GLU A 249 -2.66 3.82 10.91
CA GLU A 249 -3.10 2.96 12.01
C GLU A 249 -1.94 2.29 12.78
N LEU A 250 -0.67 2.66 12.49
CA LEU A 250 0.50 2.00 13.05
C LEU A 250 1.18 2.90 14.09
N THR A 251 1.08 2.51 15.36
CA THR A 251 1.83 3.13 16.47
C THR A 251 3.28 2.63 16.50
N ILE A 252 4.18 3.41 17.10
CA ILE A 252 5.61 3.11 17.11
C ILE A 252 5.95 1.79 17.83
N ASP A 253 5.21 1.44 18.87
CA ASP A 253 5.35 0.18 19.60
C ASP A 253 4.88 -1.03 18.78
N MET A 254 3.71 -0.94 18.14
CA MET A 254 3.20 -1.96 17.22
C MET A 254 4.21 -2.20 16.10
N PHE A 255 4.78 -1.13 15.53
CA PHE A 255 5.82 -1.25 14.53
C PHE A 255 7.04 -2.01 15.05
N ARG A 256 7.60 -1.63 16.19
CA ARG A 256 8.76 -2.30 16.79
C ARG A 256 8.49 -3.76 17.10
N MET A 257 7.28 -4.08 17.55
CA MET A 257 6.83 -5.44 17.78
C MET A 257 6.75 -6.24 16.48
N LEU A 258 6.15 -5.70 15.42
CA LEU A 258 6.12 -6.34 14.11
C LEU A 258 7.54 -6.60 13.58
N GLN A 259 8.45 -5.64 13.73
CA GLN A 259 9.86 -5.82 13.34
C GLN A 259 10.61 -6.88 14.15
N THR A 260 10.06 -7.32 15.29
CA THR A 260 10.68 -8.32 16.17
C THR A 260 10.02 -9.69 16.04
N LEU A 261 8.68 -9.74 16.02
CA LEU A 261 7.91 -10.97 16.12
C LEU A 261 7.56 -11.58 14.77
N GLU A 262 7.59 -10.79 13.68
CA GLU A 262 7.29 -11.33 12.36
C GLU A 262 8.33 -12.35 11.93
N ARG A 263 7.83 -13.48 11.41
CA ARG A 263 8.66 -14.51 10.81
C ARG A 263 9.14 -14.07 9.43
N GLU A 264 10.42 -14.31 9.13
CA GLU A 264 10.94 -14.20 7.78
C GLU A 264 10.39 -15.36 6.91
N PRO A 265 10.20 -15.15 5.60
CA PRO A 265 9.74 -16.19 4.67
C PRO A 265 10.54 -17.50 4.72
#